data_AF-A0AAW6VCZ8-F1
#
_entry.id   AF-A0AAW6VCZ8-F1
#
_cell.length_a   1.000
_cell.length_b   1.000
_cell.length_c   1.000
_cell.angle_alpha   90.00
_cell.angle_beta   90.00
_cell.angle_gamma   90.00
#
_symmetry.space_group_name_H-M   'P 1'
#
loop_
_entity.id
_entity.type
_entity.pdbx_description
1 polymer ?
#
loop_
_entity_poly.entity_id
_entity_poly.type
_entity_poly.pdbx_seq_one_letter_code
_entity_poly.pdbx_strand_id
1 'polypeptide(L)'
;MSVTRLPCIAYHGALCKCCGFDFEKKYGEHGKGFIHVHHLRPLRTLGEDYRIDPVNELVPLCPNCHAMIHRGNEAKPLSVEELRAMMKLTG
;
A
#
# COMPACT_ATOMS: atom_id res chain seq x y z
N MET A 1 1.39 -15.22 -5.67
CA MET A 1 1.77 -13.80 -5.88
C MET A 1 0.61 -13.13 -6.59
N SER A 2 -0.03 -12.12 -6.00
CA SER A 2 -1.19 -11.50 -6.64
C SER A 2 -0.80 -10.87 -7.97
N VAL A 3 -1.51 -11.23 -9.03
CA VAL A 3 -1.25 -10.85 -10.44
C VAL A 3 -1.20 -9.33 -10.66
N THR A 4 -1.62 -8.56 -9.65
CA THR A 4 -1.82 -7.11 -9.69
C THR A 4 -0.71 -6.31 -8.98
N ARG A 5 0.22 -6.98 -8.28
CA ARG A 5 1.30 -6.30 -7.53
C ARG A 5 2.32 -5.62 -8.45
N LEU A 6 2.84 -6.34 -9.45
CA LEU A 6 3.89 -5.79 -10.33
C LEU A 6 3.39 -4.58 -11.14
N PRO A 7 2.19 -4.60 -11.76
CA PRO A 7 1.67 -3.44 -12.46
C PRO A 7 1.45 -2.22 -11.55
N CYS A 8 0.99 -2.45 -10.31
CA CYS A 8 0.81 -1.38 -9.32
C CYS A 8 2.15 -0.68 -9.02
N ILE A 9 3.20 -1.44 -8.73
CA ILE A 9 4.54 -0.86 -8.47
C ILE A 9 5.10 -0.19 -9.73
N ALA A 10 4.94 -0.79 -10.90
CA ALA A 10 5.45 -0.23 -12.16
C ALA A 10 4.83 1.14 -12.44
N TYR A 11 3.55 1.34 -12.13
CA TYR A 11 2.87 2.62 -12.30
C TYR A 11 3.16 3.61 -11.15
N HIS A 12 3.05 3.17 -9.90
CA HIS A 12 3.08 4.05 -8.73
C HIS A 12 4.48 4.27 -8.13
N GLY A 13 5.44 3.41 -8.47
CA GLY A 13 6.75 3.30 -7.83
C GLY A 13 6.72 2.51 -6.51
N ALA A 14 7.91 2.14 -6.02
CA ALA A 14 8.09 1.45 -4.74
C ALA A 14 8.22 2.43 -3.54
N LEU A 15 7.42 3.49 -3.55
CA LEU A 15 7.39 4.54 -2.53
C LEU A 15 6.12 4.43 -1.69
N CYS A 16 6.23 4.47 -0.36
CA CYS A 16 5.07 4.44 0.51
C CYS A 16 4.18 5.67 0.25
N LYS A 17 2.96 5.47 -0.24
CA LYS A 17 2.02 6.56 -0.49
C LYS A 17 1.46 7.17 0.79
N CYS A 18 1.59 6.54 1.96
CA CYS A 18 1.20 7.17 3.23
C CYS A 18 2.27 8.14 3.73
N CYS A 19 3.49 7.63 3.99
CA CYS A 19 4.54 8.35 4.70
C CYS A 19 5.75 8.76 3.84
N GLY A 20 5.79 8.40 2.56
CA GLY A 20 6.91 8.72 1.67
C GLY A 20 8.18 7.91 1.92
N PHE A 21 8.12 6.84 2.74
CA PHE A 21 9.29 5.98 2.95
C PHE A 21 9.66 5.22 1.67
N ASP A 22 10.95 5.29 1.34
CA ASP A 22 11.58 4.62 0.20
C ASP A 22 12.67 3.69 0.73
N PHE A 23 12.50 2.39 0.49
CA PHE A 23 13.45 1.37 0.94
C PHE A 23 14.76 1.42 0.17
N GLU A 24 14.74 1.74 -1.13
CA GLU A 24 15.97 1.87 -1.92
C GLU A 24 16.76 3.08 -1.45
N LYS A 25 16.10 4.21 -1.21
CA LYS A 25 16.76 5.40 -0.67
C LYS A 25 17.37 5.16 0.71
N LYS A 26 16.75 4.33 1.55
CA LYS A 26 17.21 4.08 2.94
C LYS A 26 18.24 2.95 3.04
N TYR A 27 18.10 1.89 2.24
CA TYR A 27 18.87 0.65 2.35
C TYR A 27 19.70 0.31 1.10
N GLY A 28 19.70 1.17 0.08
CA GLY A 28 20.38 0.92 -1.19
C GLY A 28 19.74 -0.22 -1.98
N GLU A 29 20.55 -0.94 -2.77
CA GLU A 29 20.08 -2.02 -3.64
C GLU A 29 19.28 -3.09 -2.88
N HIS A 30 19.58 -3.32 -1.60
CA HIS A 30 18.86 -4.28 -0.76
C HIS A 30 17.36 -3.94 -0.61
N GLY A 31 17.01 -2.65 -0.65
CA GLY A 31 15.64 -2.17 -0.53
C GLY A 31 14.89 -2.02 -1.86
N LYS A 32 15.55 -2.26 -2.99
CA LYS A 32 15.01 -1.98 -4.32
C LYS A 32 13.74 -2.79 -4.61
N GLY A 33 12.67 -2.08 -4.99
CA GLY A 33 11.37 -2.68 -5.28
C GLY A 33 10.62 -3.25 -4.06
N PHE A 34 11.20 -3.16 -2.85
CA PHE A 34 10.57 -3.66 -1.63
C PHE A 34 9.50 -2.68 -1.14
N ILE A 35 8.24 -3.10 -1.23
CA ILE A 35 7.08 -2.34 -0.77
C ILE A 35 5.90 -3.31 -0.62
N HIS A 36 4.96 -3.04 0.29
CA HIS A 36 3.68 -3.77 0.32
C HIS A 36 2.66 -3.10 -0.62
N VAL A 37 1.68 -3.86 -1.10
CA VAL A 37 0.57 -3.33 -1.91
C VAL A 37 -0.73 -3.61 -1.16
N HIS A 38 -1.49 -2.56 -0.92
CA HIS A 38 -2.75 -2.58 -0.18
C HIS A 38 -3.93 -2.37 -1.13
N HIS A 39 -5.05 -3.07 -0.88
CA HIS A 39 -6.28 -2.90 -1.65
C HIS A 39 -7.13 -1.80 -1.00
N LEU A 40 -7.48 -0.76 -1.77
CA LEU A 40 -8.32 0.35 -1.29
C LEU A 40 -9.77 -0.08 -1.03
N ARG A 41 -10.22 -1.17 -1.68
CA ARG A 41 -11.55 -1.75 -1.49
C ARG A 41 -11.43 -3.18 -0.96
N PRO A 42 -12.19 -3.57 0.08
CA PRO A 42 -12.19 -4.94 0.57
C PRO A 42 -12.64 -5.91 -0.53
N LEU A 43 -11.83 -6.93 -0.82
CA LEU A 43 -12.07 -7.89 -1.90
C LEU A 43 -13.37 -8.73 -1.75
N ARG A 44 -14.00 -8.70 -0.57
CA ARG A 44 -15.19 -9.52 -0.23
C ARG A 44 -16.47 -9.16 -1.00
N THR A 45 -16.44 -8.13 -1.84
CA THR A 45 -17.60 -7.65 -2.62
C THR A 45 -17.49 -7.94 -4.11
N LEU A 46 -16.46 -8.65 -4.56
CA LEU A 46 -16.11 -8.77 -5.98
C LEU A 46 -16.46 -10.18 -6.49
N GLY A 47 -17.32 -10.26 -7.51
CA GLY A 47 -17.72 -11.52 -8.15
C GLY A 47 -16.56 -12.23 -8.84
N GLU A 48 -16.76 -13.50 -9.21
CA GLU A 48 -15.70 -14.40 -9.75
C GLU A 48 -14.96 -13.84 -10.98
N ASP A 49 -15.59 -12.96 -11.76
CA ASP A 49 -15.01 -12.33 -12.97
C ASP A 49 -14.36 -10.96 -12.74
N TYR A 50 -14.29 -10.48 -11.50
CA TYR A 50 -13.78 -9.14 -11.24
C TYR A 50 -12.27 -9.04 -11.46
N ARG A 51 -11.88 -8.12 -12.36
CA ARG A 51 -10.48 -7.77 -12.59
C ARG A 51 -10.13 -6.54 -11.78
N ILE A 52 -9.24 -6.72 -10.81
CA ILE A 52 -8.67 -5.63 -10.02
C ILE A 52 -7.92 -4.68 -10.96
N ASP A 53 -8.24 -3.39 -10.88
CA ASP A 53 -7.47 -2.32 -11.50
C ASP A 53 -6.25 -2.00 -10.63
N PRO A 54 -5.03 -2.39 -11.04
CA PRO A 54 -3.83 -2.21 -10.22
C PRO A 54 -3.41 -0.74 -10.07
N VAL A 55 -3.99 0.17 -10.87
CA VAL A 55 -3.70 1.62 -10.80
C VAL A 55 -4.65 2.28 -9.81
N ASN A 56 -5.94 1.99 -9.89
CA ASN A 56 -6.97 2.72 -9.13
C ASN A 56 -7.43 2.02 -7.85
N GLU A 57 -7.17 0.72 -7.69
CA GLU A 57 -7.64 -0.04 -6.53
C GLU A 57 -6.52 -0.50 -5.60
N LEU A 58 -5.27 -0.29 -6.01
CA LEU A 58 -4.10 -0.69 -5.25
C LEU A 58 -3.22 0.50 -4.93
N VAL A 59 -2.61 0.46 -3.76
CA VAL A 59 -1.71 1.51 -3.31
C VAL A 59 -0.44 0.92 -2.67
N PRO A 60 0.77 1.38 -3.05
CA PRO A 60 2.00 0.97 -2.38
C PRO A 60 2.13 1.58 -0.99
N LEU A 61 2.45 0.77 0.02
CA LEU A 61 2.68 1.18 1.41
C LEU A 61 3.89 0.47 1.99
N CYS A 62 4.62 1.12 2.90
CA CYS A 62 5.64 0.42 3.68
C CYS A 62 4.99 -0.59 4.65
N PRO A 63 5.71 -1.63 5.10
CA PRO A 63 5.18 -2.60 6.05
C PRO A 63 4.56 -1.98 7.30
N ASN A 64 5.15 -0.91 7.83
CA ASN A 64 4.65 -0.23 9.02
C ASN A 64 3.31 0.46 8.76
N CYS A 65 3.20 1.27 7.70
CA CYS A 65 1.94 1.92 7.35
C CYS A 65 0.87 0.89 6.96
N HIS A 66 1.24 -0.18 6.25
CA HIS A 66 0.29 -1.23 5.88
C HIS A 66 -0.28 -1.92 7.14
N ALA A 67 0.57 -2.23 8.12
CA ALA A 67 0.13 -2.79 9.39
C ALA A 67 -0.76 -1.81 10.18
N MET A 68 -0.46 -0.51 10.15
CA MET A 68 -1.25 0.51 10.87
C MET A 68 -2.61 0.77 10.24
N ILE A 69 -2.74 0.70 8.91
CA ILE A 69 -4.04 0.81 8.23
C ILE A 69 -5.03 -0.24 8.73
N HIS A 70 -4.55 -1.47 8.93
CA HIS A 70 -5.39 -2.59 9.37
C HIS A 70 -5.52 -2.70 10.90
N ARG A 71 -4.77 -1.90 11.66
CA ARG A 71 -4.75 -2.00 13.11
C ARG A 71 -6.10 -1.57 13.70
N GLY A 72 -6.71 -2.46 14.47
CA GLY A 72 -7.96 -2.22 15.19
C GLY A 72 -9.20 -2.76 14.48
N ASN A 73 -9.22 -2.79 13.14
CA ASN A 73 -10.30 -3.42 12.39
C ASN A 73 -9.87 -3.83 10.97
N GLU A 74 -9.62 -5.13 10.76
CA GLU A 74 -9.27 -5.69 9.45
C GLU A 74 -10.42 -5.60 8.43
N ALA A 75 -11.68 -5.63 8.90
CA ALA A 75 -12.86 -5.56 8.04
C ALA A 75 -13.17 -4.12 7.60
N LYS A 76 -12.65 -3.13 8.31
CA LYS A 76 -12.76 -1.71 7.99
C LYS A 76 -11.41 -1.01 8.22
N PRO A 77 -10.43 -1.23 7.32
CA PRO A 77 -9.13 -0.59 7.40
C PRO A 77 -9.27 0.93 7.24
N LEU A 78 -8.31 1.67 7.78
CA LEU A 78 -8.22 3.11 7.54
C LEU A 78 -7.86 3.40 6.08
N SER A 79 -8.37 4.49 5.54
CA SER A 79 -7.83 5.08 4.32
C SER A 79 -6.39 5.59 4.52
N VAL A 80 -5.67 5.76 3.42
CA VAL A 80 -4.31 6.32 3.45
C VAL A 80 -4.34 7.74 4.03
N GLU A 81 -5.37 8.51 3.71
CA GLU A 81 -5.58 9.87 4.19
C GLU A 81 -5.84 9.91 5.70
N GLU A 82 -6.70 9.03 6.21
CA GLU A 82 -6.97 8.92 7.65
C GLU A 82 -5.70 8.55 8.41
N LEU A 83 -4.96 7.52 7.96
CA LEU A 83 -3.71 7.16 8.63
C LEU A 83 -2.70 8.32 8.58
N ARG A 84 -2.55 8.97 7.42
CA ARG A 84 -1.64 10.11 7.26
C ARG A 84 -2.00 11.25 8.21
N ALA A 85 -3.28 11.55 8.42
CA ALA A 85 -3.72 12.58 9.36
C ALA A 85 -3.37 12.27 10.83
N MET A 86 -3.23 10.98 11.18
CA MET A 86 -2.81 10.54 12.52
C MET A 86 -1.29 10.56 12.72
N MET A 87 -0.51 10.62 11.63
CA MET A 87 0.95 10.61 11.71
C MET A 87 1.45 11.92 12.29
N LYS A 88 2.23 11.83 13.36
CA LYS A 88 3.03 12.97 13.82
C LYS A 88 4.20 13.10 12.85
N LEU A 89 4.33 14.25 12.19
CA LEU A 89 5.52 14.57 11.42
C LEU A 89 6.71 14.55 12.38
N THR A 90 7.58 13.56 12.22
CA THR A 90 8.93 13.64 12.78
C THR A 90 9.74 14.47 11.80
N GLY A 91 10.19 15.65 12.27
CA GLY A 91 11.02 16.57 11.50
C GLY A 91 12.31 15.95 11.00
#